data_AF-A0A948C937-F1
#
_entry.id   AF-A0A948C937-F1
#
_cell.length_a   1.000
_cell.length_b   1.000
_cell.length_c   1.000
_cell.angle_alpha   90.00
_cell.angle_beta   90.00
_cell.angle_gamma   90.00
#
_symmetry.space_group_name_H-M   'P 1'
#
loop_
_entity.id
_entity.type
_entity.pdbx_description
1 polymer ?
#
loop_
_entity_poly.entity_id
_entity_poly.type
_entity_poly.pdbx_seq_one_letter_code
_entity_poly.pdbx_strand_id
1 'polypeptide(L)'
;AAPVAPVEHLPPPVIAPGALRLFINCVPNTPYTDLTSYCHKLANELAQAAGIEDIRIQDTGPFAFNKWTGYMAAQARTNPPAGDCVIWKGDISDPIISALSGLAVQVIRGR
;
A
#
# COMPACT_ATOMS: atom_id res chain seq x y z
N ALA A 1 -2.09 34.55 34.39
CA ALA A 1 -2.30 33.16 33.91
C ALA A 1 -0.96 32.65 33.39
N ALA A 2 -0.46 31.53 33.90
CA ALA A 2 0.79 30.94 33.43
C ALA A 2 0.58 30.36 32.01
N PRO A 3 1.57 30.41 31.11
CA PRO A 3 1.47 29.79 29.81
C PRO A 3 1.50 28.26 29.95
N VAL A 4 0.48 27.61 29.40
CA VAL A 4 0.41 26.14 29.29
C VAL A 4 1.46 25.69 28.28
N ALA A 5 2.27 24.69 28.64
CA ALA A 5 3.34 24.16 27.80
C ALA A 5 2.82 23.64 26.44
N PRO A 6 3.62 23.67 25.37
CA PRO A 6 3.23 23.15 24.07
C PRO A 6 2.95 21.64 24.16
N VAL A 7 1.87 21.20 23.51
CA VAL A 7 1.52 19.79 23.35
C VAL A 7 2.72 19.05 22.76
N GLU A 8 3.29 18.11 23.51
CA GLU A 8 4.31 17.20 22.97
C GLU A 8 3.73 16.48 21.76
N HIS A 9 4.30 16.78 20.59
CA HIS A 9 4.06 16.04 19.38
C HIS A 9 4.58 14.62 19.62
N LEU A 10 3.68 13.66 19.85
CA LEU A 10 4.05 12.25 19.91
C LEU A 10 4.88 11.93 18.66
N PRO A 11 6.09 11.37 18.79
CA PRO A 11 6.87 11.01 17.62
C PRO A 11 6.05 10.04 16.76
N PRO A 12 6.09 10.16 15.42
CA PRO A 12 5.45 9.19 14.54
C PRO A 12 5.96 7.78 14.88
N PRO A 13 5.12 6.74 14.74
CA PRO A 13 5.45 5.38 15.15
C PRO A 13 6.77 4.95 14.48
N VAL A 14 7.75 4.61 15.31
CA VAL A 14 9.10 4.21 14.88
C VAL A 14 9.01 2.85 14.20
N ILE A 15 9.26 2.79 12.89
CA ILE A 15 9.30 1.53 12.15
C ILE A 15 10.70 0.92 12.30
N ALA A 16 10.79 -0.10 13.15
CA ALA A 16 12.01 -0.83 13.48
C ALA A 16 12.18 -2.10 12.58
N PRO A 17 13.30 -2.84 12.63
CA PRO A 17 13.72 -3.79 11.58
C PRO A 17 12.67 -4.87 11.29
N GLY A 18 12.43 -5.14 10.00
CA GLY A 18 11.09 -5.50 9.48
C GLY A 18 10.39 -4.32 8.80
N ALA A 19 11.00 -3.13 8.89
CA ALA A 19 10.59 -1.93 8.19
C ALA A 19 10.52 -2.10 6.66
N LEU A 20 9.43 -1.62 6.07
CA LEU A 20 9.18 -1.69 4.63
C LEU A 20 10.09 -0.74 3.86
N ARG A 21 10.87 -1.28 2.91
CA ARG A 21 11.58 -0.53 1.86
C ARG A 21 10.92 -0.83 0.53
N LEU A 22 10.35 0.18 -0.10
CA LEU A 22 9.56 0.03 -1.32
C LEU A 22 10.35 0.47 -2.56
N PHE A 23 10.60 -0.45 -3.47
CA PHE A 23 11.23 -0.24 -4.77
C PHE A 23 10.15 -0.24 -5.84
N ILE A 24 9.91 0.91 -6.46
CA ILE A 24 8.87 1.11 -7.46
C ILE A 24 9.52 1.15 -8.83
N ASN A 25 9.13 0.24 -9.74
CA ASN A 25 9.69 0.11 -11.09
C ASN A 25 11.21 -0.09 -11.14
N CYS A 26 11.80 -0.65 -10.09
CA CYS A 26 13.21 -1.00 -10.05
C CYS A 26 13.45 -2.18 -9.10
N VAL A 27 14.62 -2.81 -9.24
CA VAL A 27 14.99 -4.00 -8.49
C VAL A 27 16.28 -3.72 -7.71
N PRO A 28 16.35 -4.00 -6.40
CA PRO A 28 17.58 -3.88 -5.62
C PRO A 28 18.56 -5.03 -5.90
N ASN A 29 19.82 -4.82 -5.53
CA ASN A 29 20.85 -5.87 -5.54
C ASN A 29 20.81 -6.76 -4.28
N THR A 30 19.79 -6.62 -3.44
CA THR A 30 19.55 -7.42 -2.22
C THR A 30 18.35 -8.36 -2.44
N PRO A 31 18.23 -9.46 -1.68
CA PRO A 31 17.02 -10.27 -1.70
C PRO A 31 15.78 -9.42 -1.43
N TYR A 32 14.74 -9.63 -2.23
CA TYR A 32 13.51 -8.84 -2.18
C TYR A 32 12.27 -9.73 -2.34
N THR A 33 11.13 -9.19 -1.90
CA THR A 33 9.80 -9.75 -2.16
C THR A 33 9.16 -9.02 -3.34
N ASP A 34 8.74 -9.77 -4.35
CA ASP A 34 7.94 -9.22 -5.44
C ASP A 34 6.46 -9.11 -5.01
N LEU A 35 5.89 -7.91 -5.11
CA LEU A 35 4.52 -7.65 -4.65
C LEU A 35 3.45 -7.92 -5.73
N THR A 36 3.80 -8.45 -6.90
CA THR A 36 2.81 -8.72 -7.97
C THR A 36 1.73 -9.69 -7.50
N SER A 37 2.11 -10.82 -6.91
CA SER A 37 1.15 -11.80 -6.36
C SER A 37 0.34 -11.23 -5.21
N TYR A 38 0.93 -10.36 -4.39
CA TYR A 38 0.23 -9.66 -3.32
C TYR A 38 -0.86 -8.72 -3.87
N CYS A 39 -0.53 -7.93 -4.89
CA CYS A 39 -1.47 -7.01 -5.53
C CYS A 39 -2.63 -7.76 -6.19
N HIS A 40 -2.33 -8.83 -6.93
CA HIS A 40 -3.36 -9.68 -7.55
C HIS A 40 -4.22 -10.38 -6.50
N LYS A 41 -3.64 -10.84 -5.39
CA LYS A 41 -4.40 -11.44 -4.30
C LYS A 41 -5.44 -10.45 -3.74
N LEU A 42 -5.04 -9.22 -3.41
CA LEU A 42 -5.96 -8.22 -2.89
C LEU A 42 -7.06 -7.86 -3.90
N ALA A 43 -6.72 -7.73 -5.18
CA ALA A 43 -7.69 -7.49 -6.24
C ALA A 43 -8.69 -8.64 -6.38
N ASN A 44 -8.20 -9.89 -6.36
CA ASN A 44 -9.03 -11.09 -6.47
C ASN A 44 -9.95 -11.26 -5.27
N GLU A 45 -9.48 -11.03 -4.05
CA GLU A 45 -10.32 -11.06 -2.85
C GLU A 45 -11.46 -10.04 -2.95
N LEU A 46 -11.18 -8.85 -3.47
CA LEU A 46 -12.17 -7.81 -3.65
C LEU A 46 -13.15 -8.13 -4.80
N ALA A 47 -12.66 -8.68 -5.91
CA ALA A 47 -13.47 -9.13 -7.03
C ALA A 47 -14.43 -10.26 -6.61
N GLN A 48 -13.94 -11.24 -5.86
CA GLN A 48 -14.74 -12.33 -5.28
C GLN A 48 -15.81 -11.79 -4.32
N ALA A 49 -15.46 -10.84 -3.44
CA ALA A 49 -16.41 -10.21 -2.54
C ALA A 49 -17.51 -9.43 -3.29
N ALA A 50 -17.22 -8.94 -4.49
CA ALA A 50 -18.18 -8.24 -5.34
C ALA A 50 -18.91 -9.16 -6.35
N GLY A 51 -18.58 -10.45 -6.40
CA GLY A 51 -19.17 -11.41 -7.32
C GLY A 51 -18.82 -11.18 -8.80
N ILE A 52 -17.64 -10.61 -9.08
CA ILE A 52 -17.18 -10.29 -10.44
C ILE A 52 -15.78 -10.86 -10.69
N GLU A 53 -15.38 -10.89 -11.96
CA GLU A 53 -14.07 -11.42 -12.38
C GLU A 53 -12.92 -10.44 -12.12
N ASP A 54 -13.13 -9.15 -12.43
CA ASP A 54 -12.13 -8.11 -12.25
C ASP A 54 -12.75 -6.91 -11.55
N ILE A 55 -12.17 -6.51 -10.42
CA ILE A 55 -12.70 -5.41 -9.62
C ILE A 55 -12.75 -4.07 -10.36
N ARG A 56 -11.90 -3.88 -11.37
CA ARG A 56 -11.83 -2.64 -12.16
C ARG A 56 -13.05 -2.40 -13.02
N ILE A 57 -13.80 -3.45 -13.35
CA ILE A 57 -15.02 -3.35 -14.17
C ILE A 57 -16.26 -3.05 -13.32
N GLN A 58 -16.13 -3.00 -11.99
CA GLN A 58 -17.27 -2.76 -11.13
C GLN A 58 -17.85 -1.36 -11.35
N ASP A 59 -19.08 -1.32 -11.87
CA ASP A 59 -19.80 -0.10 -12.22
C ASP A 59 -20.88 0.26 -11.18
N THR A 60 -21.30 -0.70 -10.36
CA THR A 60 -22.36 -0.56 -9.37
C THR A 60 -21.95 -1.11 -8.00
N GLY A 61 -22.64 -0.68 -6.94
CA GLY A 61 -22.38 -1.17 -5.58
C GLY A 61 -21.20 -0.52 -4.84
N PRO A 62 -20.68 -1.16 -3.78
CA PRO A 62 -19.78 -0.52 -2.81
C PRO A 62 -18.37 -0.21 -3.34
N PHE A 63 -17.94 -0.91 -4.39
CA PHE A 63 -16.59 -0.76 -4.98
C PHE A 63 -16.56 0.02 -6.30
N ALA A 64 -17.73 0.43 -6.79
CA ALA A 64 -17.89 1.22 -8.01
C ALA A 64 -17.25 2.61 -7.92
N PHE A 65 -17.15 3.30 -9.07
CA PHE A 65 -16.59 4.66 -9.17
C PHE A 65 -15.19 4.76 -8.56
N ASN A 66 -14.33 3.79 -8.87
CA ASN A 66 -12.97 3.66 -8.35
C ASN A 66 -12.86 3.52 -6.82
N LYS A 67 -13.95 3.27 -6.08
CA LYS A 67 -13.89 3.04 -4.62
C LYS A 67 -13.06 1.81 -4.27
N TRP A 68 -12.98 0.82 -5.16
CA TRP A 68 -12.09 -0.32 -5.01
C TRP A 68 -10.64 0.07 -4.72
N THR A 69 -10.14 1.16 -5.31
CA THR A 69 -8.78 1.67 -5.08
C THR A 69 -8.57 2.05 -3.60
N GLY A 70 -9.57 2.67 -2.97
CA GLY A 70 -9.55 3.03 -1.56
C GLY A 70 -9.56 1.81 -0.65
N TYR A 71 -10.35 0.78 -0.98
CA TYR A 71 -10.37 -0.49 -0.25
C TYR A 71 -9.03 -1.23 -0.35
N MET A 72 -8.45 -1.32 -1.55
CA MET A 72 -7.14 -1.93 -1.74
C MET A 72 -6.04 -1.18 -0.97
N ALA A 73 -6.06 0.15 -1.02
CA ALA A 73 -5.15 0.98 -0.25
C ALA A 73 -5.33 0.79 1.27
N ALA A 74 -6.56 0.66 1.76
CA ALA A 74 -6.82 0.40 3.18
C ALA A 74 -6.30 -0.97 3.61
N GLN A 75 -6.55 -2.03 2.84
CA GLN A 75 -6.04 -3.37 3.12
C GLN A 75 -4.51 -3.40 3.16
N ALA A 76 -3.87 -2.71 2.22
CA ALA A 76 -2.42 -2.60 2.19
C ALA A 76 -1.82 -1.89 3.41
N ARG A 77 -2.57 -0.95 4.02
CA ARG A 77 -2.15 -0.29 5.27
C ARG A 77 -2.33 -1.17 6.50
N THR A 78 -3.38 -1.98 6.53
CA THR A 78 -3.69 -2.85 7.67
C THR A 78 -2.68 -3.99 7.82
N ASN A 79 -2.24 -4.56 6.69
CA ASN A 79 -1.26 -5.63 6.68
C ASN A 79 -0.15 -5.34 5.66
N PRO A 80 0.76 -4.41 5.98
CA PRO A 80 1.84 -4.04 5.09
C PRO A 80 2.87 -5.17 5.00
N PRO A 81 3.46 -5.43 3.82
CA PRO A 81 4.62 -6.30 3.72
C PRO A 81 5.83 -5.68 4.44
N ALA A 82 6.79 -6.53 4.79
CA ALA A 82 7.99 -6.16 5.54
C ALA A 82 9.25 -6.36 4.68
N GLY A 83 10.31 -5.61 5.00
CA GLY A 83 11.60 -5.72 4.31
C GLY A 83 11.60 -5.11 2.90
N ASP A 84 12.44 -5.66 2.03
CA ASP A 84 12.65 -5.13 0.67
C ASP A 84 11.57 -5.63 -0.25
N CYS A 85 10.77 -4.71 -0.79
CA CYS A 85 9.62 -5.02 -1.60
C CYS A 85 9.72 -4.32 -2.95
N VAL A 86 9.63 -5.09 -4.03
CA VAL A 86 9.55 -4.58 -5.40
C VAL A 86 8.09 -4.55 -5.82
N ILE A 87 7.67 -3.44 -6.42
CA ILE A 87 6.34 -3.26 -6.97
C ILE A 87 6.41 -2.53 -8.32
N TRP A 88 5.61 -2.99 -9.27
CA TRP A 88 5.50 -2.42 -10.60
C TRP A 88 4.23 -1.57 -10.68
N LYS A 89 4.33 -0.36 -11.25
CA LYS A 89 3.18 0.51 -11.48
C LYS A 89 2.14 -0.16 -12.38
N GLY A 90 0.89 0.20 -12.17
CA GLY A 90 -0.26 -0.29 -12.93
C GLY A 90 -1.53 -0.10 -12.12
N ASP A 91 -2.69 -0.15 -12.78
CA ASP A 91 -3.97 0.23 -12.17
C ASP A 91 -4.23 -0.43 -10.81
N ILE A 92 -3.96 -1.74 -10.71
CA ILE A 92 -4.13 -2.52 -9.48
C ILE A 92 -3.07 -2.15 -8.42
N SER A 93 -1.83 -1.96 -8.84
CA SER A 93 -0.70 -1.72 -7.96
C SER A 93 -0.64 -0.28 -7.46
N ASP A 94 -1.09 0.71 -8.23
CA ASP A 94 -1.01 2.13 -7.91
C ASP A 94 -1.67 2.54 -6.58
N PRO A 95 -2.89 2.07 -6.23
CA PRO A 95 -3.46 2.34 -4.90
C PRO A 95 -2.64 1.70 -3.78
N ILE A 96 -2.06 0.52 -4.02
CA ILE A 96 -1.17 -0.16 -3.06
C ILE A 96 0.14 0.60 -2.91
N ILE A 97 0.74 1.06 -4.01
CA ILE A 97 1.94 1.91 -4.01
C ILE A 97 1.69 3.16 -3.17
N SER A 98 0.55 3.83 -3.36
CA SER A 98 0.19 5.03 -2.60
C SER A 98 0.08 4.73 -1.10
N ALA A 99 -0.60 3.65 -0.74
CA ALA A 99 -0.75 3.20 0.65
C ALA A 99 0.59 2.85 1.30
N LEU A 100 1.38 1.99 0.66
CA LEU A 100 2.65 1.50 1.17
C LEU A 100 3.72 2.59 1.20
N SER A 101 3.70 3.54 0.27
CA SER A 101 4.64 4.68 0.29
C SER A 101 4.51 5.53 1.56
N GLY A 102 3.30 5.62 2.14
CA GLY A 102 3.08 6.33 3.40
C GLY A 102 3.55 5.56 4.64
N LEU A 103 3.83 4.26 4.50
CA LEU A 103 4.31 3.38 5.58
C LEU A 103 5.77 2.97 5.41
N ALA A 104 6.33 3.09 4.21
CA ALA A 104 7.70 2.68 3.95
C ALA A 104 8.69 3.63 4.62
N VAL A 105 9.74 3.07 5.25
CA VAL A 105 10.86 3.87 5.75
C VAL A 105 11.71 4.45 4.62
N GLN A 106 11.64 3.81 3.44
CA GLN A 106 12.34 4.25 2.26
C GLN A 106 11.52 3.91 1.01
N VAL A 107 11.40 4.88 0.10
CA VAL A 107 10.79 4.69 -1.21
C VAL A 107 11.81 5.03 -2.28
N ILE A 108 12.08 4.09 -3.17
CA ILE A 108 13.03 4.22 -4.28
C ILE A 108 12.25 4.03 -5.57
N ARG A 109 12.45 4.93 -6.55
CA ARG A 109 11.70 4.93 -7.80
C ARG A 109 12.66 4.80 -8.97
N GLY A 110 12.47 3.76 -9.78
CA GLY A 110 13.05 3.66 -11.12
C GLY A 110 12.47 4.76 -12.02
N ARG A 111 13.29 5.25 -12.95
CA ARG A 111 12.85 6.17 -14.01
C ARG A 111 12.16 5.39 -15.12
#